data_AF-A0A7W1EME4-F1
#
_entry.id   AF-A0A7W1EME4-F1
#
_cell.length_a   1.000
_cell.length_b   1.000
_cell.length_c   1.000
_cell.angle_alpha   90.00
_cell.angle_beta   90.00
_cell.angle_gamma   90.00
#
_symmetry.space_group_name_H-M   'P 1'
#
loop_
_entity.id
_entity.type
_entity.pdbx_description
1 polymer ?
#
loop_
_entity_poly.entity_id
_entity_poly.type
_entity_poly.pdbx_seq_one_letter_code
_entity_poly.pdbx_strand_id
1 'polypeptide(L)' 'MTDLRERDAMMCRACGNEERASEGYPCGRCGTFICVICNLRGVDRCRDCTERTAPTPKWLEE' A
#
# COMPACT_ATOMS: atom_id res chain seq x y z
N MET A 1 13.83 32.52 2.52
CA MET A 1 13.12 31.63 1.58
C MET A 1 12.87 30.34 2.33
N THR A 2 11.65 30.16 2.80
CA THR A 2 11.25 28.98 3.56
C THR A 2 11.16 27.81 2.57
N ASP A 3 12.22 27.01 2.47
CA ASP A 3 12.25 25.76 1.70
C ASP A 3 11.38 24.73 2.43
N LEU A 4 10.06 24.94 2.39
CA LEU A 4 9.06 23.91 2.70
C LEU A 4 9.00 22.98 1.48
N ARG A 5 10.10 22.28 1.19
CA ARG A 5 10.00 21.02 0.45
C ARG A 5 9.43 20.03 1.45
N GLU A 6 8.13 20.17 1.68
CA GLU A 6 7.31 19.17 2.35
C GLU A 6 7.72 17.85 1.72
N ARG A 7 8.27 16.95 2.54
CA ARG A 7 8.69 15.64 2.08
C ARG A 7 7.41 14.91 1.74
N ASP A 8 6.94 15.10 0.52
CA ASP A 8 5.81 14.40 -0.09
C ASP A 8 6.16 12.93 -0.33
N ALA A 9 7.08 12.35 0.47
CA ALA A 9 7.44 10.96 0.40
C ALA A 9 6.56 10.20 1.40
N MET A 10 5.77 9.26 0.90
CA MET A 10 4.99 8.33 1.69
C MET A 10 5.47 6.89 1.45
N MET A 11 5.44 6.10 2.51
CA MET A 11 5.80 4.69 2.46
C MET A 11 4.61 3.85 2.00
N CYS A 12 4.77 3.13 0.89
CA CYS A 12 3.78 2.20 0.37
C CYS A 12 3.47 1.10 1.39
N ARG A 13 2.20 0.95 1.76
CA ARG A 13 1.78 -0.06 2.74
C ARG A 13 1.59 -1.46 2.15
N ALA A 14 1.84 -1.62 0.85
CA ALA A 14 1.90 -2.92 0.20
C ALA A 14 3.35 -3.45 0.13
N CYS A 15 4.29 -2.68 -0.42
CA CYS A 15 5.68 -3.12 -0.63
C CYS A 15 6.69 -2.57 0.40
N GLY A 16 6.39 -1.47 1.09
CA GLY A 16 7.31 -0.82 2.03
C GLY A 16 8.27 0.18 1.39
N ASN A 17 8.16 0.45 0.09
CA ASN A 17 9.00 1.43 -0.59
C ASN A 17 8.51 2.86 -0.35
N GLU A 18 9.41 3.82 -0.21
CA GLU A 18 9.08 5.25 -0.19
C GLU A 18 8.90 5.78 -1.61
N GLU A 19 7.79 6.48 -1.85
CA GLU A 19 7.48 7.10 -3.13
C GLU A 19 6.75 8.42 -2.90
N ARG A 20 6.58 9.24 -3.95
CA ARG A 20 5.79 10.46 -3.82
C ARG A 20 4.33 10.16 -3.52
N ALA A 21 3.83 10.73 -2.44
CA ALA A 21 2.44 10.74 -2.02
C ALA A 21 1.51 11.18 -3.14
N SER A 22 1.93 12.20 -3.90
CA SER A 22 1.19 12.74 -5.05
C SER A 22 1.05 11.77 -6.22
N GLU A 23 1.89 10.74 -6.32
CA GLU A 23 1.90 9.78 -7.44
C GLU A 23 1.25 8.44 -7.09
N GLY A 24 0.93 8.19 -5.81
CA GLY A 24 0.35 6.93 -5.37
C GLY A 24 -1.18 6.88 -5.40
N TYR A 25 -1.68 5.68 -5.11
CA TYR A 25 -3.08 5.29 -5.17
C TYR A 25 -3.57 4.86 -3.79
N PRO A 26 -4.85 5.10 -3.45
CA PRO A 26 -5.42 4.65 -2.20
C PRO A 26 -5.73 3.15 -2.24
N CYS A 27 -5.52 2.46 -1.12
CA CYS A 27 -5.98 1.09 -0.92
C CYS A 27 -7.52 1.01 -1.00
N GLY A 28 -8.05 0.11 -1.84
CA GLY A 28 -9.49 -0.05 -2.06
C GLY A 28 -10.32 -0.44 -0.82
N ARG A 29 -9.68 -0.81 0.30
CA ARG A 29 -10.36 -1.18 1.56
C ARG A 29 -10.23 -0.16 2.68
N CYS A 30 -9.04 0.37 2.92
CA CYS A 30 -8.75 1.25 4.06
C CYS A 30 -8.24 2.65 3.69
N GLY A 31 -8.11 2.95 2.38
CA GLY A 31 -7.65 4.25 1.89
C GLY A 31 -6.17 4.53 2.13
N THR A 32 -5.39 3.56 2.62
CA THR A 32 -3.96 3.76 2.89
C THR A 32 -3.14 3.88 1.61
N PHE A 33 -1.99 4.54 1.68
CA PHE A 33 -1.14 4.81 0.52
C PHE A 33 -0.52 3.53 -0.08
N ILE A 34 -0.67 3.37 -1.40
CA ILE A 34 -0.04 2.36 -2.24
C ILE A 34 0.72 3.08 -3.36
N CYS A 35 1.97 2.71 -3.61
CA CYS A 35 2.79 3.34 -4.65
C CYS A 35 2.29 3.03 -6.08
N VAL A 36 2.64 3.87 -7.06
CA VAL A 36 2.22 3.67 -8.46
C VAL A 36 2.70 2.33 -9.02
N ILE A 37 3.90 1.89 -8.63
CA ILE A 37 4.46 0.60 -9.08
C ILE A 37 3.60 -0.58 -8.60
N CYS A 38 3.10 -0.53 -7.36
CA CYS A 38 2.18 -1.54 -6.85
C CYS A 38 0.85 -1.51 -7.62
N ASN A 39 0.31 -0.32 -7.86
CA ASN A 39 -0.91 -0.17 -8.65
C ASN A 39 -0.77 -0.72 -10.08
N LEU A 40 0.35 -0.43 -10.76
CA LEU A 40 0.66 -0.95 -12.10
C LEU A 40 0.85 -2.49 -12.12
N ARG A 41 1.25 -3.09 -10.99
CA ARG A 41 1.31 -4.54 -10.82
C ARG A 41 -0.06 -5.17 -10.51
N GLY A 42 -1.13 -4.37 -10.42
CA GLY A 42 -2.48 -4.82 -10.06
C GLY A 42 -2.70 -4.95 -8.54
N VAL A 43 -1.83 -4.38 -7.72
CA VAL A 43 -2.00 -4.37 -6.26
C VAL A 43 -2.90 -3.20 -5.85
N ASP A 44 -4.17 -3.49 -5.60
CA ASP A 44 -5.19 -2.55 -5.13
C ASP A 44 -5.31 -2.48 -3.59
N ARG A 45 -4.73 -3.46 -2.87
CA ARG A 45 -4.87 -3.60 -1.41
C ARG A 45 -3.51 -3.59 -0.71
N CYS A 46 -3.47 -2.95 0.47
CA CYS A 46 -2.29 -2.99 1.33
C CYS A 46 -2.10 -4.38 1.95
N ARG A 47 -0.90 -4.64 2.47
CA ARG A 47 -0.51 -5.97 2.99
C ARG A 47 -1.47 -6.47 4.07
N ASP A 48 -1.80 -5.62 5.04
CA ASP A 48 -2.76 -5.91 6.12
C ASP A 48 -4.17 -6.27 5.58
N CYS A 49 -4.64 -5.56 4.56
CA CYS A 49 -5.94 -5.85 3.96
C CYS A 49 -5.93 -7.15 3.15
N THR A 50 -4.81 -7.47 2.49
CA THR A 50 -4.63 -8.74 1.78
C THR A 50 -4.56 -9.90 2.76
N GLU A 51 -3.83 -9.78 3.86
CA GLU A 51 -3.68 -10.80 4.90
C GLU A 51 -5.00 -11.11 5.61
N ARG A 52 -5.82 -10.09 5.91
CA ARG A 52 -7.17 -10.31 6.47
C ARG A 52 -8.14 -11.02 5.52
N THR A 53 -7.84 -11.01 4.23
CA THR A 53 -8.68 -11.67 3.19
C THR A 53 -8.10 -13.01 2.79
N ALA A 54 -6.89 -13.37 3.22
CA ALA A 54 -6.32 -14.68 2.90
C ALA A 54 -7.25 -15.75 3.52
N PRO A 55 -7.93 -16.57 2.70
CA PRO A 55 -8.67 -17.68 3.24
C PRO A 55 -7.66 -18.56 3.96
N THR A 56 -7.89 -18.83 5.24
CA THR A 56 -7.09 -19.80 5.98
C THR A 56 -7.05 -21.07 5.14
N PRO A 57 -5.86 -21.58 4.82
CA PRO A 57 -5.77 -22.83 4.09
C PRO A 57 -6.49 -23.93 4.88
N LYS A 58 -7.43 -24.62 4.24
CA LYS A 58 -8.25 -25.71 4.84
C LYS A 58 -7.43 -26.88 5.42
N TRP A 59 -6.14 -26.94 5.15
CA TRP A 59 -5.21 -27.95 5.67
C TRP A 59 -4.55 -27.56 7.00
N LEU A 60 -5.00 -26.48 7.65
CA LEU A 60 -4.55 -26.08 8.99
C LEU A 60 -5.57 -26.43 10.11
N GLU A 61 -6.68 -27.07 9.75
CA GLU A 61 -7.71 -27.55 10.68
C GLU A 61 -7.59 -29.08 10.83
N GLU A 62 -6.59 -29.57 11.55
CA GLU A 62 -6.48 -30.97 12.02
C GLU A 62 -6.19 -31.02 13.52
#